data_AF-A0A3B4GIK2-F1
#
_entry.id   AF-A0A3B4GIK2-F1
#
_cell.length_a   1.000
_cell.length_b   1.000
_cell.length_c   1.000
_cell.angle_alpha   90.00
_cell.angle_beta   90.00
_cell.angle_gamma   90.00
#
_symmetry.space_group_name_H-M   'P 1'
#
loop_
_entity.id
_entity.type
_entity.pdbx_description
1 polymer ?
#
loop_
_entity_poly.entity_id
_entity_poly.type
_entity_poly.pdbx_seq_one_letter_code
_entity_poly.pdbx_strand_id
1 'polypeptide(L)'
;ADLRRRVRDMEQKLQRERQDHRDIYWDLSHQYKTMQTELTNKVKKLEQEVSQLKEDLALSQEELSKEKSERKQEEQEKDVIIADLRQKLDNMYLSSQLSATRQGWEDESATLHQKYKELLSEFGLNALDL
;
A
#
# COMPACT_ATOMS: atom_id res chain seq x y z
N ALA A 1 -91.53 -29.94 4.17
CA ALA A 1 -90.40 -30.41 3.33
C ALA A 1 -89.30 -29.34 3.21
N ASP A 2 -89.67 -28.06 3.04
CA ASP A 2 -88.74 -26.95 2.77
C ASP A 2 -87.69 -26.68 3.87
N LEU A 3 -88.11 -26.66 5.15
CA LEU A 3 -87.19 -26.44 6.29
C LEU A 3 -86.07 -27.50 6.37
N ARG A 4 -86.39 -28.78 6.14
CA ARG A 4 -85.37 -29.85 6.17
C ARG A 4 -84.34 -29.72 5.05
N ARG A 5 -84.75 -29.19 3.89
CA ARG A 5 -83.82 -28.91 2.78
C ARG A 5 -82.90 -27.75 3.13
N ARG A 6 -83.44 -26.64 3.64
CA ARG A 6 -82.65 -25.48 4.09
C ARG A 6 -81.65 -25.83 5.18
N VAL A 7 -82.03 -26.68 6.14
CA VAL A 7 -81.11 -27.17 7.18
C VAL A 7 -79.93 -27.93 6.56
N ARG A 8 -80.19 -28.88 5.66
CA ARG A 8 -79.12 -29.61 4.95
C ARG A 8 -78.22 -28.71 4.11
N ASP A 9 -78.80 -27.74 3.42
CA ASP A 9 -78.02 -26.79 2.61
C ASP A 9 -77.10 -25.91 3.51
N MET A 10 -77.59 -25.50 4.69
CA MET A 10 -76.77 -24.78 5.67
C MET A 10 -75.67 -25.65 6.28
N GLU A 11 -75.95 -26.92 6.60
CA GLU A 11 -74.95 -27.88 7.09
C GLU A 11 -73.83 -28.09 6.06
N GLN A 12 -74.18 -28.22 4.78
CA GLN A 12 -73.20 -28.32 3.70
C GLN A 12 -72.35 -27.06 3.57
N LYS A 13 -72.95 -25.87 3.64
CA LYS A 13 -72.20 -24.60 3.61
C LYS A 13 -71.24 -24.48 4.79
N LEU A 14 -71.71 -24.80 6.00
CA LEU A 14 -70.87 -24.78 7.19
C LEU A 14 -69.69 -25.74 7.07
N GLN A 15 -69.90 -26.93 6.50
CA GLN A 15 -68.83 -27.90 6.29
C GLN A 15 -67.80 -27.43 5.26
N ARG A 16 -68.25 -26.74 4.19
CA ARG A 16 -67.36 -26.12 3.20
C ARG A 16 -66.54 -25.00 3.83
N GLU A 17 -67.17 -24.06 4.52
CA GLU A 17 -66.47 -22.98 5.23
C GLU A 17 -65.43 -23.51 6.22
N ARG A 18 -65.76 -24.58 6.96
CA ARG A 18 -64.80 -25.23 7.86
C ARG A 18 -63.63 -25.87 7.12
N GLN A 19 -63.87 -26.39 5.91
CA GLN A 19 -62.81 -26.96 5.07
C GLN A 19 -61.93 -25.85 4.50
N ASP A 20 -62.53 -24.82 3.91
CA ASP A 20 -61.83 -23.67 3.35
C ASP A 20 -60.97 -22.99 4.43
N HIS A 21 -61.50 -22.85 5.65
CA HIS A 21 -60.73 -22.30 6.77
C HIS A 21 -59.52 -23.17 7.15
N ARG A 22 -59.66 -24.51 7.12
CA ARG A 22 -58.53 -25.42 7.37
C ARG A 22 -57.47 -25.31 6.28
N ASP A 23 -57.91 -25.22 5.04
CA ASP A 23 -57.01 -25.15 3.88
C ASP A 23 -56.23 -23.82 3.89
N ILE A 24 -56.91 -22.70 4.14
CA ILE A 24 -56.26 -21.39 4.32
C ILE A 24 -55.27 -21.41 5.49
N TYR A 25 -55.65 -21.99 6.62
CA TYR A 25 -54.75 -22.09 7.77
C TYR A 25 -53.51 -22.93 7.46
N TRP A 26 -53.69 -24.05 6.74
CA TRP A 26 -52.59 -24.91 6.33
C TRP A 26 -51.65 -24.18 5.37
N ASP A 27 -52.18 -23.48 4.36
CA ASP A 27 -51.41 -22.69 3.41
C ASP A 27 -50.61 -21.59 4.12
N LEU A 28 -51.24 -20.84 5.03
CA LEU A 28 -50.58 -19.78 5.78
C LEU A 28 -49.47 -20.32 6.69
N SER A 29 -49.73 -21.45 7.36
CA SER A 29 -48.73 -22.13 8.20
C SER A 29 -47.54 -22.61 7.38
N HIS A 30 -47.79 -23.13 6.17
CA HIS A 30 -46.73 -23.56 5.26
C HIS A 30 -45.90 -22.36 4.77
N GLN A 31 -46.55 -21.29 4.31
CA GLN A 31 -45.87 -20.07 3.86
C GLN A 31 -45.03 -19.44 4.97
N TYR A 32 -45.56 -19.38 6.20
CA TYR A 32 -44.82 -18.86 7.36
C TYR A 32 -43.53 -19.67 7.61
N LYS A 33 -43.60 -21.00 7.58
CA LYS A 33 -42.43 -21.87 7.77
C LYS A 33 -41.41 -21.73 6.66
N THR A 34 -41.86 -21.61 5.41
CA THR A 34 -40.98 -21.36 4.26
C THR A 34 -40.24 -20.04 4.43
N MET A 35 -40.97 -18.95 4.69
CA MET A 35 -40.38 -17.63 4.89
C MET A 35 -39.43 -17.61 6.10
N GLN A 36 -39.80 -18.25 7.21
CA GLN A 36 -38.93 -18.38 8.38
C GLN A 36 -37.61 -19.07 8.04
N THR A 37 -37.66 -20.13 7.23
CA THR A 37 -36.47 -20.89 6.82
C THR A 37 -35.59 -20.07 5.89
N GLU A 38 -36.19 -19.39 4.90
CA GLU A 38 -35.48 -18.51 3.97
C GLU A 38 -34.78 -17.36 4.69
N LEU A 39 -35.48 -16.67 5.61
CA LEU A 39 -34.90 -15.59 6.40
C LEU A 39 -33.78 -16.09 7.31
N THR A 40 -33.96 -17.24 7.96
CA THR A 40 -32.91 -17.85 8.79
C THR A 40 -31.66 -18.17 7.97
N ASN A 41 -31.85 -18.73 6.76
CA ASN A 41 -30.73 -19.03 5.86
C ASN A 41 -30.04 -17.75 5.37
N LYS A 42 -30.81 -16.70 5.06
CA LYS A 42 -30.27 -15.41 4.65
C LYS A 42 -29.45 -14.76 5.77
N VAL A 43 -29.93 -14.78 7.01
CA VAL A 43 -29.19 -14.28 8.17
C VAL A 43 -27.88 -15.04 8.31
N LYS A 44 -27.90 -16.37 8.31
CA LYS A 44 -26.67 -17.19 8.42
C LYS A 44 -25.67 -16.87 7.31
N LYS A 45 -26.14 -16.72 6.07
CA LYS A 45 -25.27 -16.38 4.94
C LYS A 45 -24.63 -15.00 5.12
N LEU A 46 -25.41 -14.01 5.52
CA LEU A 46 -24.90 -12.66 5.78
C LEU A 46 -23.92 -12.64 6.95
N GLU A 47 -24.16 -13.40 8.02
CA GLU A 47 -23.23 -13.53 9.14
C GLU A 47 -21.89 -14.14 8.70
N GLN A 48 -21.93 -15.15 7.82
CA GLN A 48 -20.72 -15.74 7.22
C GLN A 48 -19.99 -14.74 6.32
N GLU A 49 -20.69 -14.05 5.44
CA GLU A 49 -20.11 -13.02 4.56
C GLU A 49 -19.46 -11.89 5.37
N VAL A 50 -20.12 -11.41 6.42
CA VAL A 50 -19.56 -10.38 7.33
C VAL A 50 -18.31 -10.90 8.03
N SER A 51 -18.28 -12.17 8.44
CA SER A 51 -17.11 -12.76 9.10
C SER A 51 -15.93 -12.87 8.13
N GLN A 52 -16.16 -13.35 6.90
CA GLN A 52 -15.14 -13.44 5.87
C GLN A 52 -14.60 -12.07 5.48
N LEU A 53 -15.47 -11.10 5.24
CA LEU A 53 -15.05 -9.74 4.88
C LEU A 53 -14.21 -9.07 5.97
N LYS A 54 -14.46 -9.37 7.25
CA LYS A 54 -13.64 -8.88 8.35
C LYS A 54 -12.25 -9.51 8.35
N GLU A 55 -12.15 -10.80 8.05
CA GLU A 55 -10.87 -11.51 7.92
C GLU A 55 -10.06 -10.98 6.73
N ASP A 56 -10.69 -10.87 5.56
CA ASP A 56 -10.06 -10.33 4.36
C ASP A 56 -9.58 -8.89 4.57
N LEU A 57 -10.38 -8.06 5.27
CA LEU A 57 -10.00 -6.70 5.62
C LEU A 57 -8.79 -6.67 6.55
N ALA A 58 -8.73 -7.55 7.55
CA ALA A 58 -7.60 -7.63 8.47
C ALA A 58 -6.31 -8.02 7.75
N LEU A 59 -6.36 -9.04 6.88
CA LEU A 59 -5.22 -9.46 6.06
C LEU A 59 -4.74 -8.34 5.15
N SER A 60 -5.66 -7.67 4.44
CA SER A 60 -5.31 -6.55 3.56
C SER A 60 -4.68 -5.37 4.32
N GLN A 61 -5.15 -5.08 5.54
CA GLN A 61 -4.57 -4.05 6.39
C GLN A 61 -3.16 -4.42 6.86
N GLU A 62 -2.93 -5.69 7.21
CA GLU A 62 -1.62 -6.19 7.61
C GLU A 62 -0.62 -6.10 6.45
N GLU A 63 -0.98 -6.59 5.27
CA GLU A 63 -0.16 -6.51 4.05
C GLU A 63 0.18 -5.07 3.69
N LEU A 64 -0.81 -4.17 3.73
CA LEU A 64 -0.60 -2.75 3.46
C LEU A 64 0.35 -2.10 4.48
N SER A 65 0.23 -2.47 5.76
CA SER A 65 1.11 -1.97 6.81
C SER A 65 2.55 -2.44 6.59
N LYS A 66 2.72 -3.73 6.25
CA LYS A 66 4.01 -4.33 5.95
C LYS A 66 4.68 -3.66 4.75
N GLU A 67 3.96 -3.54 3.63
CA GLU A 67 4.45 -2.90 2.40
C GLU A 67 4.88 -1.44 2.66
N LYS A 68 4.10 -0.67 3.44
CA LYS A 68 4.47 0.70 3.82
C LYS A 68 5.76 0.75 4.64
N SER A 69 5.97 -0.21 5.53
CA SER A 69 7.18 -0.30 6.35
C SER A 69 8.40 -0.65 5.49
N GLU A 70 8.26 -1.64 4.61
CA GLU A 70 9.32 -2.08 3.70
C GLU A 70 9.72 -0.95 2.74
N ARG A 71 8.74 -0.28 2.13
CA ARG A 71 9.00 0.87 1.26
C ARG A 71 9.72 2.01 1.98
N LYS A 72 9.35 2.29 3.23
CA LYS A 72 10.01 3.32 4.05
C LYS A 72 11.46 2.94 4.36
N GLN A 73 11.71 1.67 4.67
CA GLN A 73 13.06 1.19 4.90
C GLN A 73 13.91 1.30 3.62
N GLU A 74 13.38 0.86 2.47
CA GLU A 74 14.07 0.96 1.19
C GLU A 74 14.38 2.42 0.81
N GLU A 75 13.45 3.35 1.08
CA GLU A 75 13.67 4.79 0.88
C GLU A 75 14.82 5.30 1.75
N GLN A 76 14.87 4.92 3.03
CA GLN A 76 15.97 5.29 3.93
C GLN A 76 17.32 4.73 3.48
N GLU A 77 17.35 3.47 3.03
CA GLU A 77 18.58 2.85 2.50
C GLU A 77 19.06 3.58 1.23
N LYS A 78 18.14 3.93 0.32
CA LYS A 78 18.45 4.73 -0.86
C LYS A 78 18.99 6.11 -0.51
N ASP A 79 18.39 6.79 0.48
CA ASP A 79 18.85 8.11 0.93
C ASP A 79 20.27 8.06 1.50
N VAL A 80 20.59 7.02 2.28
CA VAL A 80 21.94 6.81 2.82
C VAL A 80 22.95 6.60 1.68
N ILE A 81 22.61 5.77 0.68
CA ILE A 81 23.47 5.52 -0.49
C ILE A 81 23.67 6.81 -1.29
N ILE A 82 22.62 7.59 -1.52
CA ILE A 82 22.70 8.88 -2.23
C ILE A 82 23.62 9.85 -1.48
N ALA A 83 23.50 9.94 -0.15
CA ALA A 83 24.35 10.80 0.67
C ALA A 83 25.83 10.40 0.58
N ASP A 84 26.14 9.11 0.69
CA ASP A 84 27.51 8.58 0.56
C ASP A 84 28.10 8.86 -0.83
N LEU A 85 27.33 8.64 -1.89
CA LEU A 85 27.77 8.91 -3.26
C LEU A 85 28.03 10.40 -3.51
N ARG A 86 27.18 11.28 -2.97
CA ARG A 86 27.39 12.74 -3.04
C ARG A 86 28.69 13.14 -2.34
N GLN A 87 28.92 12.63 -1.13
CA GLN A 87 30.15 12.90 -0.40
C GLN A 87 31.40 12.42 -1.17
N LYS A 88 31.35 11.22 -1.76
CA LYS A 88 32.45 10.70 -2.59
C LYS A 88 32.72 11.57 -3.81
N LEU A 89 31.66 12.05 -4.47
CA LEU A 89 31.78 12.93 -5.62
C LEU A 89 32.40 14.28 -5.24
N ASP A 90 31.95 14.88 -4.14
CA ASP A 90 32.48 16.14 -3.62
C ASP A 90 33.96 16.00 -3.27
N ASN A 91 34.34 14.92 -2.58
CA ASN A 91 35.74 14.63 -2.25
C ASN A 91 36.61 14.47 -3.50
N MET A 92 36.11 13.76 -4.52
CA MET A 92 36.82 13.58 -5.78
C MET A 92 37.04 14.92 -6.51
N TYR A 93 36.00 15.76 -6.56
CA TYR A 93 36.08 17.08 -7.17
C TYR A 93 37.08 17.98 -6.43
N LEU A 94 37.04 17.99 -5.10
CA LEU A 94 37.98 18.75 -4.27
C LEU A 94 39.42 18.27 -4.47
N SER A 95 39.64 16.95 -4.51
CA SER A 95 40.96 16.37 -4.76
C SER A 95 41.51 16.76 -6.14
N SER A 96 40.66 16.78 -7.16
CA SER A 96 41.05 17.18 -8.52
C SER A 96 41.40 18.68 -8.59
N GLN A 97 40.62 19.54 -7.93
CA GLN A 97 40.93 20.96 -7.83
C GLN A 97 42.24 21.22 -7.09
N LEU A 98 42.47 20.51 -5.98
CA LEU A 98 43.72 20.64 -5.21
C LEU A 98 44.93 20.18 -6.03
N SER A 99 44.82 19.08 -6.80
CA SER A 99 45.90 18.64 -7.68
C SER A 99 46.17 19.63 -8.80
N ALA A 100 45.13 20.19 -9.42
CA ALA A 100 45.28 21.18 -10.49
C ALA A 100 45.92 22.48 -9.97
N THR A 101 45.46 22.95 -8.81
CA THR A 101 46.04 24.13 -8.14
C THR A 101 47.50 23.86 -7.82
N ARG A 102 47.82 22.75 -7.17
CA ARG A 102 49.19 22.40 -6.82
C ARG A 102 50.13 22.37 -8.04
N GLN A 103 49.69 21.76 -9.14
CA GLN A 103 50.47 21.75 -10.38
C GLN A 103 50.76 23.17 -10.88
N GLY A 104 49.76 24.06 -10.87
CA GLY A 104 49.96 25.46 -11.26
C GLY A 104 50.99 26.19 -10.40
N TRP A 105 51.01 25.94 -9.08
CA TRP A 105 52.02 26.52 -8.18
C TRP A 105 53.42 25.96 -8.44
N GLU A 106 53.53 24.65 -8.73
CA GLU A 106 54.80 24.01 -9.09
C GLU A 106 55.35 24.57 -10.41
N ASP A 107 54.48 24.77 -11.41
CA ASP A 107 54.85 25.35 -12.71
C ASP A 107 55.28 26.83 -12.59
N GLU A 108 54.56 27.64 -11.80
CA GLU A 108 54.93 29.03 -11.52
C GLU A 108 56.26 29.12 -10.76
N SER A 109 56.46 28.27 -9.75
CA SER A 109 57.72 28.20 -9.00
C SER A 109 58.89 27.79 -9.89
N ALA A 110 58.70 26.81 -10.77
CA ALA A 110 59.73 26.39 -11.72
C ALA A 110 60.09 27.52 -12.70
N THR A 111 59.08 28.24 -13.20
CA THR A 111 59.26 29.40 -14.08
C THR A 111 60.03 30.52 -13.37
N LEU A 112 59.72 30.79 -12.09
CA LEU A 112 60.41 31.81 -11.30
C LEU A 112 61.87 31.41 -11.02
N HIS A 113 62.14 30.17 -10.64
CA HIS A 113 63.50 29.65 -10.46
C HIS A 113 64.32 29.74 -11.74
N GLN A 114 63.72 29.40 -12.89
CA GLN A 114 64.39 29.50 -14.18
C GLN A 114 64.78 30.95 -14.50
N LYS A 115 63.86 31.90 -14.32
CA LYS A 115 64.14 33.34 -14.49
C LYS A 115 65.27 33.84 -13.59
N TYR A 116 65.29 33.43 -12.32
CA TYR A 116 66.36 33.80 -11.39
C TYR A 116 67.72 33.23 -11.81
N LYS A 117 67.75 31.98 -12.27
CA LYS A 117 68.97 31.34 -12.78
C LYS A 117 69.53 32.07 -14.00
N GLU A 118 68.66 32.48 -14.93
CA GLU A 118 69.02 33.28 -16.10
C GLU A 118 69.60 34.63 -15.68
N LEU A 119 68.92 35.34 -14.78
CA LEU A 119 69.38 36.64 -14.27
C LEU A 119 70.75 36.55 -13.59
N LEU A 120 70.97 35.57 -12.70
CA LEU A 120 72.27 35.37 -12.06
C LEU A 120 73.38 35.11 -13.11
N SER A 121 73.06 34.34 -14.15
CA SER A 121 73.98 34.07 -15.25
C SER A 121 74.34 35.34 -16.03
N GLU A 122 73.39 36.26 -16.24
CA GLU A 122 73.65 37.57 -16.86
C GLU A 122 74.66 38.42 -16.06
N PHE A 123 74.66 38.29 -14.73
CA PHE A 123 75.62 38.96 -13.85
C PHE A 123 76.93 38.19 -13.64
N GLY A 124 77.14 37.05 -14.33
CA GLY A 124 78.34 36.22 -14.21
C GLY A 124 78.44 35.43 -12.89
N LEU A 125 77.33 35.33 -12.15
CA LEU A 125 77.22 34.56 -10.91
C LEU A 125 76.58 33.21 -11.20
N ASN A 126 77.18 32.12 -10.72
CA ASN A 126 76.64 30.79 -10.93
C ASN A 126 75.72 30.42 -9.76
N ALA A 127 74.49 29.98 -10.07
CA ALA A 127 73.49 29.64 -9.05
C ALA A 127 73.83 28.40 -8.21
N LEU A 128 74.92 27.68 -8.53
CA LEU A 128 75.41 26.50 -7.80
C LEU A 128 76.59 26.82 -6.86
N ASP A 129 77.14 28.04 -6.94
CA ASP A 129 78.31 28.47 -6.15
C ASP A 129 77.92 29.30 -4.90
N LEU A 130 76.60 29.46 -4.65
CA LEU A 130 75.96 30.10 -3.49
C LEU A 130 75.17 29.05 -2.69
#